data_AF-A0A6J4Q066-F1
#
_entry.id   AF-A0A6J4Q066-F1
#
_cell.length_a   1.000
_cell.length_b   1.000
_cell.length_c   1.000
_cell.angle_alpha   90.00
_cell.angle_beta   90.00
_cell.angle_gamma   90.00
#
_symmetry.space_group_name_H-M   'P 1'
#
loop_
_entity.id
_entity.type
_entity.pdbx_description
1 polymer ?
#
loop_
_entity_poly.entity_id
_entity_poly.type
_entity_poly.pdbx_seq_one_letter_code
_entity_poly.pdbx_strand_id
1 'polypeptide(L)' 'MREPPFAGRTPVFVGDDVTDEVGFSTVQRLGGLGVKVGEGPTVAWQRLPSPSHLRREFENAMARGTTHPTIA' A
#
# COMPACT_ATOMS: atom_id res chain seq x y z
N MET A 1 12.55 0.76 -4.41
CA MET A 1 12.21 0.80 -5.85
C MET A 1 13.31 1.60 -6.57
N ARG A 2 13.88 1.08 -7.65
CA ARG A 2 15.01 1.72 -8.37
C ARG A 2 14.66 2.22 -9.77
N GLU A 3 13.54 1.79 -10.33
CA GLU A 3 13.14 2.11 -11.69
C GLU A 3 12.13 3.26 -11.69
N PRO A 4 12.23 4.23 -12.63
CA PRO A 4 11.14 5.18 -12.88
C PRO A 4 9.84 4.45 -13.25
N PRO A 5 8.65 4.96 -12.83
CA PRO A 5 8.38 6.15 -12.03
C PRO A 5 8.48 5.94 -10.51
N PHE A 6 8.98 4.78 -10.07
CA PHE A 6 8.95 4.37 -8.67
C PHE A 6 10.24 4.66 -7.90
N ALA A 7 11.30 5.08 -8.59
CA ALA A 7 12.56 5.48 -7.97
C ALA A 7 12.32 6.49 -6.83
N GLY A 8 12.88 6.21 -5.65
CA GLY A 8 12.74 7.05 -4.46
C GLY A 8 11.37 7.01 -3.76
N ARG A 9 10.36 6.28 -4.29
CA ARG A 9 9.05 6.15 -3.65
C ARG A 9 9.05 5.05 -2.59
N THR A 10 8.25 5.25 -1.54
CA THR A 10 7.92 4.21 -0.56
C THR A 10 6.93 3.21 -1.17
N PRO A 11 7.24 1.90 -1.20
CA PRO A 11 6.33 0.92 -1.76
C PRO A 11 5.15 0.66 -0.82
N VAL A 12 3.94 0.56 -1.38
CA VAL A 12 2.73 0.18 -0.67
C VAL A 12 2.08 -0.98 -1.43
N PHE A 13 1.70 -2.04 -0.72
CA PHE A 13 0.98 -3.18 -1.27
C PHE A 13 -0.34 -3.36 -0.53
N VAL A 14 -1.45 -3.49 -1.25
CA VAL A 14 -2.79 -3.67 -0.70
C VAL A 14 -3.43 -4.89 -1.34
N GLY A 15 -3.95 -5.81 -0.54
CA GLY A 15 -4.51 -7.08 -1.02
C GLY A 15 -5.44 -7.74 0.00
N ASP A 16 -6.19 -8.75 -0.41
CA ASP A 16 -7.24 -9.40 0.38
C ASP A 16 -7.09 -10.92 0.51
N ASP A 17 -6.17 -11.57 -0.20
CA ASP A 17 -6.04 -13.02 -0.19
C ASP A 17 -4.67 -13.54 0.30
N VAL A 18 -4.49 -14.86 0.28
CA VAL A 18 -3.25 -15.52 0.74
C VAL A 18 -2.08 -15.27 -0.21
N THR A 19 -2.34 -15.00 -1.49
CA THR A 19 -1.29 -14.72 -2.48
C THR A 19 -0.63 -13.37 -2.22
N ASP A 20 -1.39 -12.41 -1.66
CA ASP A 20 -0.92 -11.07 -1.31
C ASP A 20 0.09 -11.06 -0.16
N GLU A 21 0.14 -12.12 0.65
CA GLU A 21 1.04 -12.22 1.82
C GLU A 21 2.53 -12.13 1.42
N VAL A 22 2.88 -12.65 0.23
CA VAL A 22 4.23 -12.49 -0.34
C VAL A 22 4.50 -11.03 -0.72
N GLY A 23 3.49 -10.33 -1.24
CA GLY A 23 3.55 -8.90 -1.54
C GLY A 23 3.78 -8.06 -0.29
N PHE A 24 3.00 -8.30 0.78
CA PHE A 24 3.15 -7.61 2.06
C PHE A 24 4.54 -7.76 2.65
N SER A 25 5.03 -9.00 2.77
CA SER A 25 6.36 -9.27 3.32
C SER A 25 7.47 -8.60 2.50
N THR A 26 7.34 -8.57 1.17
CA THR A 26 8.30 -7.94 0.27
C THR A 26 8.35 -6.43 0.47
N VAL A 27 7.21 -5.73 0.45
CA VAL A 27 7.21 -4.27 0.62
C VAL A 27 7.66 -3.86 2.02
N GLN A 28 7.29 -4.60 3.05
CA GLN A 28 7.72 -4.34 4.43
C GLN A 28 9.24 -4.48 4.60
N ARG A 29 9.86 -5.48 3.96
CA ARG A 29 11.33 -5.63 3.93
C ARG A 29 12.04 -4.49 3.19
N LEU A 30 11.35 -3.82 2.28
CA LEU A 30 11.84 -2.65 1.55
C LEU A 30 11.58 -1.33 2.30
N GLY A 31 11.11 -1.39 3.56
CA GLY A 31 10.74 -0.22 4.35
C GLY A 31 9.40 0.41 3.93
N GLY A 32 8.58 -0.33 3.19
CA GLY A 32 7.25 0.06 2.77
C GLY A 32 6.14 -0.49 3.66
N LEU A 33 4.91 -0.48 3.13
CA LEU A 33 3.70 -0.81 3.89
C LEU A 33 2.86 -1.88 3.19
N GLY A 34 2.60 -2.99 3.90
CA GLY A 34 1.59 -3.98 3.52
C GLY A 34 0.27 -3.69 4.22
N VAL A 35 -0.84 -3.76 3.47
CA VAL A 35 -2.21 -3.52 3.98
C VAL A 35 -3.13 -4.67 3.57
N LYS A 36 -3.63 -5.43 4.55
CA LYS A 36 -4.66 -6.45 4.33
C LYS A 36 -6.04 -5.82 4.25
N VAL A 37 -6.87 -6.27 3.31
CA VAL A 37 -8.29 -5.92 3.22
C VAL A 37 -9.14 -7.10 3.67
N GLY A 38 -10.13 -6.86 4.52
CA GLY A 38 -11.01 -7.90 5.05
C GLY A 38 -10.38 -8.71 6.19
N GLU A 39 -10.99 -9.85 6.50
CA GLU A 39 -10.60 -10.71 7.63
C GLU A 39 -9.45 -11.69 7.28
N GLY A 40 -9.15 -12.60 8.20
CA GLY A 40 -8.15 -13.65 8.04
C GLY A 40 -6.76 -13.29 8.57
N PRO A 41 -5.93 -14.29 8.92
CA PRO A 41 -4.54 -14.08 9.32
C PRO A 41 -3.76 -13.32 8.24
N THR A 42 -2.78 -12.51 8.65
CA THR A 42 -1.94 -11.76 7.70
C THR A 42 -0.61 -11.36 8.33
N VAL A 43 0.42 -11.23 7.49
CA VAL A 43 1.72 -10.62 7.83
C VAL A 43 1.73 -9.11 7.55
N ALA A 44 0.68 -8.57 6.95
CA ALA A 44 0.51 -7.13 6.74
C ALA A 44 0.50 -6.38 8.08
N TRP A 45 1.24 -5.28 8.16
CA TRP A 45 1.29 -4.42 9.34
C TRP A 45 0.02 -3.57 9.54
N GLN A 46 -0.77 -3.40 8.48
CA GLN A 46 -2.01 -2.64 8.53
C GLN A 46 -3.18 -3.46 7.99
N ARG A 47 -4.38 -3.11 8.43
CA ARG A 47 -5.61 -3.74 7.96
C ARG A 47 -6.71 -2.71 7.73
N LEU A 48 -7.43 -2.86 6.62
CA LEU A 48 -8.72 -2.23 6.39
C LEU A 48 -9.82 -3.29 6.42
N PRO A 49 -10.99 -2.98 7.02
CA PRO A 49 -12.01 -3.99 7.25
C PRO A 49 -12.74 -4.41 5.98
N SER A 50 -12.73 -3.59 4.92
CA SER A 50 -13.44 -3.90 3.67
C SER A 50 -12.89 -3.14 2.46
N PRO A 51 -13.21 -3.58 1.23
CA PRO A 51 -12.89 -2.83 0.02
C PRO A 51 -13.50 -1.42 -0.01
N SER A 52 -14.68 -1.21 0.61
CA SER A 52 -15.30 0.12 0.71
C SER A 52 -14.51 1.08 1.61
N HIS A 53 -13.86 0.56 2.66
CA HIS A 53 -12.94 1.36 3.48
C HIS A 53 -11.71 1.77 2.68
N LEU A 54 -11.13 0.86 1.91
CA LEU A 54 -10.00 1.16 1.03
C LEU A 54 -10.33 2.27 0.03
N ARG A 55 -11.48 2.18 -0.64
CA ARG A 55 -11.93 3.22 -1.56
C ARG A 55 -12.01 4.59 -0.89
N ARG A 56 -12.62 4.66 0.29
CA ARG A 56 -12.74 5.91 1.06
C ARG A 56 -11.37 6.48 1.45
N GLU A 57 -10.41 5.63 1.83
CA GLU A 57 -9.06 6.11 2.16
C GLU A 57 -8.33 6.67 0.94
N PHE A 58 -8.51 6.08 -0.24
CA PHE A 58 -7.98 6.65 -1.49
C PHE A 58 -8.63 7.99 -1.84
N GLU A 59 -9.94 8.11 -1.71
CA GLU A 59 -10.65 9.38 -1.92
C GLU A 59 -10.13 10.46 -0.96
N ASN A 60 -9.98 10.13 0.33
CA ASN A 60 -9.44 11.03 1.33
C ASN A 60 -7.99 11.44 1.02
N ALA A 61 -7.16 10.51 0.55
CA ALA A 61 -5.77 10.79 0.17
C ALA A 61 -5.68 11.72 -1.05
N MET A 62 -6.54 11.52 -2.05
CA MET A 62 -6.63 12.39 -3.22
C MET A 62 -7.12 13.79 -2.85
N ALA A 63 -8.10 13.90 -1.95
CA ALA A 63 -8.63 15.19 -1.47
C ALA A 63 -7.60 15.99 -0.65
N ARG A 64 -6.67 15.31 0.04
CA ARG A 64 -5.58 15.94 0.79
C ARG A 64 -4.47 16.53 -0.11
N GLY A 65 -4.48 16.22 -1.41
CA GLY A 65 -3.45 16.62 -2.37
C GLY A 65 -2.17 15.80 -2.21
N THR A 66 -1.76 15.12 -3.27
CA THR A 66 -0.47 14.42 -3.33
C THR A 66 0.60 15.41 -3.78
N THR A 67 1.37 15.95 -2.84
CA THR A 67 2.60 16.70 -3.18
C THR A 67 3.63 15.72 -3.72
N HIS A 68 3.76 15.64 -5.04
CA HIS A 68 4.93 15.03 -5.68
C HIS A 68 5.85 16.16 -6.15
N PRO A 69 7.07 16.32 -5.58
CA PRO A 69 8.05 17.17 -6.21
C PRO A 69 8.43 16.53 -7.56
N THR A 70 8.16 17.25 -8.66
CA THR A 70 8.65 16.88 -9.98
C THR A 70 10.18 16.82 -9.91
N ILE A 71 10.73 15.64 -10.14
CA ILE A 71 12.17 15.47 -10.35
C ILE A 71 12.43 15.96 -11.78
N ALA A 72 13.16 17.05 -11.92
CA ALA A 72 13.64 17.57 -13.20
C ALA A 72 14.62 16.59 -13.87
#